data_AF-A0A7W0M6C1-F1
#
_entry.id   AF-A0A7W0M6C1-F1
#
_cell.length_a   1.000
_cell.length_b   1.000
_cell.length_c   1.000
_cell.angle_alpha   90.00
_cell.angle_beta   90.00
_cell.angle_gamma   90.00
#
_symmetry.space_group_name_H-M   'P 1'
#
loop_
_entity.id
_entity.type
_entity.pdbx_description
1 polymer ?
#
loop_
_entity_poly.entity_id
_entity_poly.type
_entity_poly.pdbx_seq_one_letter_code
_entity_poly.pdbx_strand_id
1 'polypeptide(L)'
;MTFFEGGAAKLPSVLVVAPDLRSEREPQRVMGPAGWKAFETGLAMADERHVFLLSSVPILGPRLSWVEAAMRWLPGLQKYEDDRRDQWQSRFHREEWCRALRMLLERHERGTPVPSDSLFKLGRC
;
A
#
# COMPACT_ATOMS: atom_id res chain seq x y z
N MET A 1 3.76 24.21 -12.17
CA MET A 1 2.69 23.61 -13.00
C MET A 1 2.34 22.28 -12.38
N THR A 2 1.15 22.16 -11.77
CA THR A 2 0.68 20.92 -11.14
C THR A 2 -0.02 20.09 -12.21
N PHE A 3 0.40 18.84 -12.39
CA PHE A 3 -0.23 17.90 -13.31
C PHE A 3 -0.94 16.83 -12.51
N PHE A 4 -2.21 16.57 -12.81
CA PHE A 4 -3.03 15.55 -12.18
C PHE A 4 -3.49 14.54 -13.22
N GLU A 5 -3.10 13.27 -13.07
CA GLU A 5 -3.45 12.19 -13.98
C GLU A 5 -3.68 10.91 -13.18
N GLY A 6 -4.82 10.25 -13.38
CA GLY A 6 -5.05 8.89 -12.86
C GLY A 6 -4.81 8.71 -11.36
N GLY A 7 -5.11 9.71 -10.53
CA GLY A 7 -4.86 9.63 -9.07
C GLY A 7 -3.43 9.98 -8.65
N ALA A 8 -2.59 10.53 -9.54
CA ALA A 8 -1.27 11.05 -9.21
C ALA A 8 -1.16 12.55 -9.49
N ALA A 9 -0.45 13.28 -8.62
CA ALA A 9 -0.21 14.71 -8.72
C ALA A 9 1.28 15.03 -8.60
N LYS A 10 1.86 15.65 -9.64
CA LYS A 10 3.26 16.10 -9.64
C LYS A 10 3.37 17.52 -9.09
N LEU A 11 4.12 17.69 -8.01
CA LEU A 11 4.47 18.96 -7.40
C LEU A 11 5.99 19.20 -7.54
N PRO A 12 6.51 20.42 -7.28
CA PRO A 12 7.90 20.77 -7.57
C PRO A 12 8.96 19.83 -6.97
N SER A 13 8.77 19.38 -5.73
CA SER A 13 9.73 18.51 -5.00
C SER A 13 9.19 17.12 -4.69
N VAL A 14 7.93 16.85 -5.03
CA VAL A 14 7.22 15.66 -4.57
C VAL A 14 6.23 15.15 -5.60
N LEU A 15 6.12 13.83 -5.71
CA LEU A 15 4.99 13.18 -6.37
C LEU A 15 4.02 12.67 -5.31
N VAL A 16 2.74 13.02 -5.45
CA VAL A 16 1.66 12.46 -4.64
C VAL A 16 0.98 11.38 -5.47
N VAL A 17 0.87 10.16 -4.96
CA VAL A 17 0.12 9.07 -5.58
C VAL A 17 -1.01 8.70 -4.63
N ALA A 18 -2.25 8.76 -5.09
CA ALA A 18 -3.46 8.51 -4.34
C ALA A 18 -4.34 7.53 -5.14
N PRO A 19 -4.05 6.21 -5.07
CA PRO A 19 -4.84 5.21 -5.78
C PRO A 19 -6.27 5.16 -5.25
N ASP A 20 -7.22 4.90 -6.14
CA ASP A 20 -8.59 4.61 -5.74
C ASP A 20 -8.68 3.18 -5.20
N LEU A 21 -8.89 3.05 -3.88
CA LEU A 21 -8.99 1.78 -3.18
C LEU A 21 -10.45 1.40 -2.86
N ARG A 22 -11.42 2.09 -3.47
CA ARG A 22 -12.84 2.03 -3.10
C ARG A 22 -13.71 1.58 -4.26
N SER A 23 -13.50 2.12 -5.45
CA SER A 23 -14.47 1.94 -6.56
C SER A 23 -14.48 0.54 -7.15
N GLU A 24 -13.35 -0.18 -7.16
CA GLU A 24 -13.24 -1.54 -7.71
C GLU A 24 -13.03 -2.61 -6.62
N ARG A 25 -13.26 -2.26 -5.36
CA ARG A 25 -12.99 -3.10 -4.19
C ARG A 25 -13.98 -4.26 -4.10
N GLU A 26 -13.46 -5.47 -3.99
CA GLU A 26 -14.20 -6.71 -3.74
C GLU A 26 -13.62 -7.44 -2.52
N PRO A 27 -14.34 -8.43 -1.95
CA PRO A 27 -13.85 -9.18 -0.77
C PRO A 27 -12.49 -9.87 -0.93
N GLN A 28 -12.03 -10.06 -2.17
CA GLN A 28 -10.74 -10.66 -2.52
C GLN A 28 -9.85 -9.72 -3.34
N ARG A 29 -10.29 -8.49 -3.62
CA ARG A 29 -9.54 -7.51 -4.40
C ARG A 29 -9.59 -6.09 -3.83
N VAL A 30 -8.44 -5.46 -3.56
CA VAL A 30 -8.39 -4.06 -3.11
C VAL A 30 -8.47 -3.09 -4.28
N MET A 31 -7.73 -3.37 -5.37
CA MET A 31 -7.74 -2.56 -6.59
C MET A 31 -8.13 -3.41 -7.78
N GLY A 32 -9.06 -2.92 -8.60
CA GLY A 32 -9.36 -3.55 -9.89
C GLY A 32 -8.31 -3.22 -10.94
N PRO A 33 -8.50 -3.72 -12.18
CA PRO A 33 -7.56 -3.49 -13.27
C PRO A 33 -7.30 -2.01 -13.55
N ALA A 34 -8.33 -1.15 -13.43
CA ALA A 34 -8.16 0.28 -13.66
C ALA A 34 -7.36 0.95 -12.53
N GLY A 35 -7.64 0.60 -11.28
CA GLY A 35 -6.89 1.06 -10.10
C GLY A 35 -5.43 0.66 -10.12
N TRP A 36 -5.13 -0.60 -10.50
CA TRP A 36 -3.76 -1.07 -10.67
C TRP A 36 -3.02 -0.33 -11.78
N LYS A 37 -3.66 -0.14 -12.94
CA LYS A 37 -3.07 0.63 -14.05
C LYS A 37 -2.79 2.07 -13.64
N ALA A 38 -3.73 2.71 -12.97
CA ALA A 38 -3.60 4.07 -12.45
C ALA A 38 -2.44 4.18 -11.45
N PHE A 39 -2.32 3.21 -10.53
CA PHE A 39 -1.24 3.15 -9.56
C PHE A 39 0.14 2.97 -10.22
N GLU A 40 0.24 2.07 -11.21
CA GLU A 40 1.47 1.85 -12.00
C GLU A 40 1.88 3.08 -12.78
N THR A 41 0.95 3.69 -13.52
CA THR A 41 1.19 4.92 -14.27
C THR A 41 1.62 6.05 -13.33
N GLY A 42 0.94 6.22 -12.20
CA GLY A 42 1.28 7.21 -11.20
C GLY A 42 2.71 7.03 -10.67
N LEU A 43 3.08 5.81 -10.26
CA LEU A 43 4.44 5.53 -9.79
C LEU A 43 5.51 5.70 -10.88
N ALA A 44 5.17 5.47 -12.15
CA ALA A 44 6.08 5.69 -13.28
C ALA A 44 6.38 7.18 -13.54
N MET A 45 5.52 8.11 -13.09
CA MET A 45 5.77 9.56 -13.19
C MET A 45 6.85 10.07 -12.23
N ALA A 46 7.32 9.20 -11.35
CA ALA A 46 8.26 9.54 -10.31
C ALA A 46 9.71 9.51 -10.84
N ASP A 47 10.28 10.67 -11.13
CA ASP A 47 11.75 10.86 -11.28
C ASP A 47 12.43 10.76 -9.89
N GLU A 48 13.75 10.91 -9.73
CA GLU A 48 14.53 10.78 -8.45
C GLU A 48 14.07 11.59 -7.20
N ARG A 49 12.87 12.18 -7.22
CA ARG A 49 12.22 12.94 -6.14
C ARG A 49 11.42 12.05 -5.17
N HIS A 50 11.03 12.64 -4.04
CA HIS A 50 10.21 12.01 -3.01
C HIS A 50 8.81 11.63 -3.52
N VAL A 51 8.33 10.44 -3.13
CA VAL A 51 6.98 9.94 -3.46
C VAL A 51 6.17 9.79 -2.17
N PHE A 52 4.98 10.40 -2.13
CA PHE A 52 4.02 10.27 -1.05
C PHE A 52 2.84 9.45 -1.53
N LEU A 53 2.62 8.30 -0.89
CA LEU A 53 1.47 7.45 -1.14
C LEU A 53 0.35 7.77 -0.15
N LEU A 54 -0.78 8.26 -0.66
CA LEU A 54 -1.99 8.48 0.11
C LEU A 54 -2.89 7.26 -0.04
N SER A 55 -2.93 6.43 0.99
CA SER A 55 -3.75 5.22 1.03
C SER A 55 -4.87 5.39 2.04
N SER A 56 -6.12 5.18 1.60
CA SER A 56 -7.30 5.24 2.49
C SER A 56 -7.38 4.07 3.48
N VAL A 57 -6.64 3.00 3.20
CA VAL A 57 -6.45 1.85 4.10
C VAL A 57 -4.95 1.67 4.41
N PRO A 58 -4.58 1.29 5.64
CA PRO A 58 -3.16 1.22 6.02
C PRO A 58 -2.42 0.13 5.22
N ILE A 59 -1.43 0.53 4.41
CA ILE A 59 -0.52 -0.39 3.68
C ILE A 59 0.53 -0.99 4.62
N LEU A 60 1.00 -0.20 5.58
CA LEU A 60 1.92 -0.64 6.63
C LEU A 60 1.21 -0.51 7.97
N GLY A 61 1.18 -1.60 8.74
CA GLY A 61 0.66 -1.60 10.09
C GLY A 61 1.39 -2.64 10.95
N PRO A 62 1.24 -2.58 12.28
CA PRO A 62 1.78 -3.61 13.16
C PRO A 62 1.28 -4.97 12.70
N ARG A 63 2.18 -5.97 12.65
CA ARG A 63 1.85 -7.34 12.22
C ARG A 63 0.52 -7.74 12.87
N LEU A 64 -0.46 -8.16 12.06
CA LEU A 64 -1.78 -8.61 12.52
C LEU A 64 -1.71 -9.63 13.68
N SER A 65 -0.60 -10.37 13.83
CA SER A 65 -0.34 -11.26 14.97
C SER A 65 -0.29 -10.55 16.32
N TRP A 66 0.16 -9.29 16.40
CA TRP A 66 0.17 -8.49 17.63
C TRP A 66 -1.23 -7.96 17.96
N VAL A 67 -2.00 -7.59 16.94
CA VAL A 67 -3.39 -7.16 17.08
C VAL A 67 -4.29 -8.34 17.44
N GLU A 68 -4.07 -9.54 16.86
CA GLU A 68 -4.73 -10.78 17.28
C GLU A 68 -4.39 -11.19 18.71
N ALA A 69 -3.13 -11.03 19.14
CA ALA A 69 -2.74 -11.30 20.52
C ALA A 69 -3.44 -10.37 21.51
N ALA A 70 -3.61 -9.08 21.17
CA ALA A 70 -4.37 -8.13 21.97
C ALA A 70 -5.88 -8.42 21.96
N MET A 71 -6.42 -8.82 20.80
CA MET A 71 -7.85 -9.14 20.63
C MET A 71 -8.28 -10.43 21.34
N ARG A 72 -7.37 -11.36 21.64
CA ARG A 72 -7.67 -12.56 22.46
C ARG A 72 -8.10 -12.23 23.89
N TRP A 73 -7.83 -11.01 24.37
CA TRP A 73 -8.18 -10.54 25.71
C TRP A 73 -9.53 -9.81 25.80
N LEU A 74 -10.23 -9.54 24.67
CA LEU A 74 -11.57 -8.94 24.66
C LEU A 74 -12.56 -9.80 23.83
N PRO A 75 -13.51 -10.51 24.46
CA PRO A 75 -14.52 -11.28 23.72
C PRO A 75 -15.57 -10.34 23.08
N GLY A 76 -15.91 -10.55 21.79
CA GLY A 76 -16.97 -9.78 21.08
C GLY A 76 -16.68 -9.31 19.64
N LEU A 77 -15.62 -9.80 18.98
CA LEU A 77 -15.04 -9.19 17.77
C LEU A 77 -15.56 -9.72 16.41
N GLN A 78 -16.75 -10.31 16.32
CA GLN A 78 -17.29 -10.79 15.03
C GLN A 78 -17.45 -9.66 14.00
N LYS A 79 -17.72 -8.42 14.45
CA LYS A 79 -17.78 -7.22 13.59
C LYS A 79 -16.39 -6.75 13.11
N TYR A 80 -15.31 -7.12 13.80
CA TYR A 80 -13.94 -6.78 13.42
C TYR A 80 -13.35 -7.75 12.38
N GLU A 81 -13.91 -8.95 12.23
CA GLU A 81 -13.49 -9.89 11.19
C GLU A 81 -13.85 -9.40 9.78
N ASP A 82 -15.00 -8.73 9.62
CA ASP A 82 -15.41 -8.16 8.33
C ASP A 82 -14.60 -6.90 7.99
N ASP A 83 -14.31 -6.01 8.94
CA ASP A 83 -13.46 -4.82 8.71
C ASP A 83 -11.99 -5.19 8.41
N ARG A 84 -11.51 -6.35 8.90
CA ARG A 84 -10.17 -6.89 8.57
C ARG A 84 -10.07 -7.35 7.12
N ARG A 85 -11.18 -7.73 6.48
CA ARG A 85 -11.17 -8.11 5.06
C ARG A 85 -10.95 -6.90 4.17
N ASP A 86 -11.36 -5.71 4.59
CA ASP A 86 -11.18 -4.48 3.83
C ASP A 86 -9.75 -3.92 3.85
N GLN A 87 -8.84 -4.54 4.61
CA GLN A 87 -7.46 -4.09 4.75
C GLN A 87 -6.50 -4.84 3.81
N TRP A 88 -5.48 -4.14 3.33
CA TRP A 88 -4.35 -4.72 2.59
C TRP A 88 -3.74 -5.96 3.25
N GLN A 89 -3.70 -6.00 4.59
CA GLN A 89 -3.10 -7.10 5.34
C GLN A 89 -4.01 -8.33 5.51
N SER A 90 -5.25 -8.27 5.01
CA SER A 90 -6.11 -9.45 4.92
C SER A 90 -5.40 -10.57 4.17
N ARG A 91 -5.57 -11.82 4.64
CA ARG A 91 -5.04 -13.00 3.93
C ARG A 91 -5.50 -13.08 2.47
N PHE A 92 -6.69 -12.56 2.17
CA PHE A 92 -7.29 -12.57 0.84
C PHE A 92 -6.66 -11.55 -0.10
N HIS A 93 -5.98 -10.53 0.43
CA HIS A 93 -5.32 -9.48 -0.35
C HIS A 93 -3.79 -9.59 -0.29
N ARG A 94 -3.24 -10.66 0.31
CA ARG A 94 -1.80 -10.78 0.57
C ARG A 94 -0.96 -10.71 -0.71
N GLU A 95 -1.43 -11.28 -1.81
CA GLU A 95 -0.74 -11.22 -3.10
C GLU A 95 -0.71 -9.79 -3.66
N GLU A 96 -1.85 -9.11 -3.66
CA GLU A 96 -1.98 -7.71 -4.04
C GLU A 96 -1.13 -6.79 -3.16
N TRP A 97 -1.10 -7.06 -1.86
CA TRP A 97 -0.29 -6.32 -0.91
C TRP A 97 1.20 -6.54 -1.13
N CYS A 98 1.66 -7.79 -1.30
CA CYS A 98 3.08 -8.07 -1.63
C CYS A 98 3.44 -7.41 -2.98
N ARG A 99 2.54 -7.37 -3.97
CA ARG A 99 2.74 -6.64 -5.24
C ARG A 99 2.93 -5.14 -5.01
N ALA A 100 2.01 -4.50 -4.28
CA ALA A 100 2.10 -3.07 -3.98
C ALA A 100 3.40 -2.74 -3.23
N LEU A 101 3.76 -3.53 -2.22
CA LEU A 101 5.01 -3.34 -1.46
C LEU A 101 6.26 -3.50 -2.32
N ARG A 102 6.31 -4.50 -3.22
CA ARG A 102 7.43 -4.67 -4.15
C ARG A 102 7.59 -3.45 -5.05
N MET A 103 6.51 -2.93 -5.62
CA MET A 103 6.56 -1.74 -6.45
C MET A 103 7.08 -0.51 -5.69
N LEU A 104 6.67 -0.34 -4.42
CA LEU A 104 7.15 0.76 -3.58
C LEU A 104 8.63 0.60 -3.19
N LEU A 105 9.07 -0.63 -2.92
CA LEU A 105 10.48 -0.94 -2.61
C LEU A 105 11.37 -0.73 -3.84
N GLU A 106 11.01 -1.29 -4.99
CA GLU A 106 11.73 -1.06 -6.25
C GLU A 106 11.81 0.44 -6.56
N ARG A 107 10.74 1.18 -6.27
CA ARG A 107 10.73 2.62 -6.45
C ARG A 107 11.68 3.34 -5.50
N HIS A 108 11.69 2.93 -4.24
CA HIS A 108 12.58 3.47 -3.21
C HIS A 108 14.06 3.25 -3.56
N GLU A 109 14.41 2.05 -4.01
CA GLU A 109 15.77 1.67 -4.43
C GLU A 109 16.27 2.50 -5.61
N ARG A 110 15.38 2.89 -6.53
CA ARG A 110 15.73 3.74 -7.68
C ARG A 110 15.92 5.23 -7.34
N GLY A 111 15.42 5.70 -6.19
CA GLY A 111 15.38 7.13 -5.84
C GLY A 111 16.24 7.54 -4.64
N THR A 112 16.86 6.58 -3.94
CA THR A 112 17.61 6.87 -2.71
C THR A 112 18.80 5.90 -2.61
N PRO A 113 20.04 6.36 -2.33
CA PRO A 113 21.07 5.48 -1.81
C PRO A 113 20.62 5.02 -0.43
N VAL A 114 20.20 3.76 -0.29
CA VAL A 114 19.87 3.17 1.00
C VAL A 114 21.18 2.70 1.65
N PRO A 115 21.56 3.17 2.85
CA PRO A 115 22.63 2.54 3.61
C PRO A 115 22.22 1.07 3.85
N SER A 116 23.08 0.12 3.47
CA SER A 116 22.78 -1.32 3.39
C SER A 116 22.24 -1.97 4.67
N ASP A 117 22.32 -1.28 5.80
CA ASP A 117 22.04 -1.81 7.13
C ASP A 117 20.54 -1.90 7.45
N SER A 118 19.66 -1.32 6.63
CA SER A 118 18.21 -1.32 6.87
C SER A 118 17.42 -2.41 6.12
N LEU A 119 18.09 -3.21 5.27
CA LEU A 119 17.42 -4.17 4.36
C LEU A 119 17.09 -5.54 4.99
N PHE A 120 17.52 -5.82 6.22
CA PHE A 120 17.20 -7.08 6.87
C PHE A 120 15.92 -6.98 7.71
N LYS A 121 14.75 -7.30 7.14
CA LYS A 121 13.62 -7.99 7.83
C LYS A 121 12.30 -8.21 7.06
N LEU A 122 12.29 -8.16 5.72
CA LEU A 122 11.13 -8.68 4.95
C LEU A 122 11.41 -10.11 4.47
N GLY A 123 11.49 -11.02 5.45
CA GLY A 123 11.51 -12.46 5.19
C GLY A 123 10.15 -12.96 4.71
N ARG A 124 10.17 -13.63 3.55
CA ARG A 124 9.15 -14.52 2.97
C ARG A 124 7.70 -14.09 3.18
N CYS A 125 7.14 -13.43 2.15
CA CYS A 125 5.78 -13.79 1.73
C CYS A 125 5.78 -15.32 1.47
#